data_AF-A0A1F2RXE5-F1
#
_entry.id   AF-A0A1F2RXE5-F1
#
_cell.length_a   1.000
_cell.length_b   1.000
_cell.length_c   1.000
_cell.angle_alpha   90.00
_cell.angle_beta   90.00
_cell.angle_gamma   90.00
#
_symmetry.space_group_name_H-M   'P 1'
#
loop_
_entity.id
_entity.type
_entity.pdbx_description
1 polymer ?
#
loop_
_entity_poly.entity_id
_entity_poly.type
_entity_poly.pdbx_seq_one_letter_code
_entity_poly.pdbx_strand_id
1 'polypeptide(L)' 'MSLLTSAMFQMGLAARPGEPPPPPDLVAAQETIDLLLVLQEKTKGNLTKEEEEILNGGLYELRMAFVELNRRMGRPVR' A
#
# COMPACT_ATOMS: atom_id res chain seq x y z
N MET A 1 -12.43 5.21 4.82
CA MET A 1 -11.34 4.67 3.98
C MET A 1 -10.50 3.77 4.86
N SER A 2 -10.09 2.59 4.39
CA SER A 2 -9.11 1.75 5.08
C SER A 2 -7.69 2.20 4.77
N LEU A 3 -6.72 1.86 5.62
CA LEU A 3 -5.30 2.14 5.39
C LEU A 3 -4.77 1.48 4.12
N LEU A 4 -5.28 0.30 3.77
CA LEU A 4 -4.97 -0.38 2.51
C LEU A 4 -5.34 0.48 1.30
N THR A 5 -6.57 1.04 1.31
CA THR A 5 -7.04 1.94 0.26
C THR A 5 -6.20 3.23 0.23
N SER A 6 -5.85 3.80 1.39
CA SER A 6 -4.98 4.98 1.46
C SER A 6 -3.62 4.76 0.78
N ALA A 7 -2.96 3.62 1.04
CA ALA A 7 -1.70 3.27 0.39
C ALA A 7 -1.85 3.13 -1.14
N MET A 8 -2.96 2.56 -1.62
CA MET A 8 -3.25 2.47 -3.06
C MET A 8 -3.44 3.85 -3.71
N PHE A 9 -4.12 4.77 -3.04
CA PHE A 9 -4.27 6.16 -3.50
C PHE A 9 -2.93 6.88 -3.56
N GLN A 10 -2.09 6.74 -2.53
CA GLN A 10 -0.74 7.33 -2.50
C GLN A 10 0.15 6.76 -3.61
N MET A 11 0.00 5.48 -3.94
CA MET A 11 0.70 4.86 -5.08
C MET A 11 0.12 5.23 -6.46
N GLY A 12 -0.93 6.05 -6.53
CA GLY A 12 -1.60 6.39 -7.79
C GLY A 12 -2.35 5.22 -8.45
N LEU A 13 -2.60 4.13 -7.70
CA LEU A 13 -3.31 2.93 -8.15
C LEU A 13 -4.83 3.04 -8.00
N ALA A 14 -5.29 4.01 -7.21
CA ALA A 14 -6.68 4.34 -7.02
C ALA A 14 -6.90 5.84 -7.27
N ALA A 15 -8.02 6.17 -7.89
CA ALA A 15 -8.45 7.55 -8.14
C ALA A 15 -9.91 7.70 -7.70
N ARG A 16 -10.31 8.93 -7.40
CA ARG A 16 -11.73 9.22 -7.15
C ARG A 16 -12.49 9.17 -8.48
N PRO A 17 -13.75 8.70 -8.50
CA PRO A 17 -14.55 8.73 -9.71
C PRO A 17 -14.62 10.14 -10.30
N GLY A 18 -14.19 10.30 -11.55
CA GLY A 18 -14.18 11.59 -12.24
C GLY A 18 -12.90 12.42 -12.10
N GLU A 19 -11.90 11.95 -11.33
CA GLU A 19 -10.60 12.60 -11.19
C GLU A 19 -9.50 11.78 -11.89
N PRO A 20 -8.49 12.43 -12.52
CA PRO A 20 -7.31 11.72 -12.98
C PRO A 20 -6.54 11.16 -11.77
N PRO A 21 -5.89 9.99 -11.90
CA PRO A 21 -5.03 9.46 -10.84
C PRO A 21 -3.93 10.46 -10.47
N PRO A 22 -3.73 10.76 -9.17
CA PRO A 22 -2.64 11.63 -8.75
C PRO A 22 -1.29 10.97 -9.08
N PRO A 23 -0.22 11.78 -9.26
CA PRO A 23 1.12 11.23 -9.39
C PRO A 23 1.47 10.40 -8.13
N PRO A 24 2.13 9.24 -8.27
CA PRO A 24 2.49 8.40 -7.13
C PRO A 24 3.39 9.14 -6.13
N ASP A 25 2.97 9.21 -4.86
CA ASP A 25 3.78 9.57 -3.71
C ASP A 25 4.26 8.31 -2.99
N LEU A 26 5.43 7.84 -3.40
CA LEU A 26 6.02 6.62 -2.84
C LEU A 26 6.46 6.82 -1.38
N VAL A 27 6.80 8.03 -0.95
CA VAL A 27 7.19 8.26 0.46
C VAL A 27 5.98 8.06 1.36
N ALA A 28 4.85 8.71 1.03
CA ALA A 28 3.62 8.55 1.79
C ALA A 28 3.09 7.10 1.78
N ALA A 29 3.20 6.42 0.63
CA ALA A 29 2.85 5.01 0.50
C ALA A 29 3.72 4.11 1.40
N GLN A 30 5.03 4.36 1.45
CA GLN A 30 5.95 3.62 2.31
C GLN A 30 5.60 3.79 3.79
N GLU A 31 5.36 5.02 4.26
CA GLU A 31 4.97 5.28 5.65
C GLU A 31 3.69 4.54 6.03
N THR A 32 2.72 4.48 5.12
CA THR A 32 1.46 3.77 5.35
C THR A 32 1.67 2.25 5.40
N ILE A 33 2.53 1.70 4.54
CA ILE A 33 2.92 0.27 4.56
C ILE A 33 3.64 -0.06 5.88
N ASP A 34 4.57 0.80 6.32
CA ASP A 34 5.30 0.61 7.57
C ASP A 34 4.37 0.66 8.79
N LEU A 35 3.38 1.56 8.78
CA LEU A 35 2.33 1.57 9.81
C LEU A 35 1.52 0.27 9.82
N LEU A 36 1.13 -0.24 8.65
CA LEU A 36 0.41 -1.51 8.54
C LEU A 36 1.24 -2.69 9.06
N LEU A 37 2.56 -2.70 8.85
CA LEU A 37 3.47 -3.70 9.41
C LEU A 37 3.52 -3.61 10.94
N VAL A 38 3.60 -2.40 11.50
CA VAL A 38 3.54 -2.21 12.96
C VAL A 38 2.20 -2.70 13.51
N LEU A 39 1.09 -2.44 12.82
CA LEU A 39 -0.22 -2.93 13.23
C LEU A 39 -0.29 -4.45 13.18
N GLN A 40 0.18 -5.09 12.11
CA GLN A 40 0.23 -6.55 11.97
C GLN A 40 0.98 -7.20 13.15
N GLU A 41 2.15 -6.67 13.51
CA GLU A 41 2.92 -7.18 14.64
C GLU A 41 2.20 -6.97 15.97
N LYS A 42 1.59 -5.80 16.18
CA LYS A 42 0.89 -5.48 17.43
C LYS A 42 -0.45 -6.21 17.60
N THR A 43 -1.11 -6.61 16.52
CA THR A 43 -2.39 -7.31 16.55
C THR A 43 -2.26 -8.81 16.44
N LYS A 44 -1.05 -9.35 16.25
CA LYS A 44 -0.79 -10.79 16.18
C LYS A 44 -1.37 -11.54 17.38
N GLY A 45 -2.14 -12.59 17.09
CA GLY A 45 -2.85 -13.38 18.11
C GLY A 45 -4.17 -12.78 18.60
N ASN A 46 -4.51 -11.55 18.19
CA ASN A 46 -5.80 -10.91 18.45
C ASN A 46 -6.70 -10.82 17.21
N LEU A 47 -6.21 -11.24 16.04
CA LEU A 47 -6.97 -11.26 14.80
C LEU A 47 -7.72 -12.59 14.64
N THR A 48 -8.92 -12.50 14.08
CA THR A 48 -9.57 -13.67 13.47
C THR A 48 -8.80 -14.11 12.22
N LYS A 49 -9.02 -15.36 11.79
CA LYS A 49 -8.38 -15.90 10.58
C LYS A 49 -8.67 -15.04 9.33
N GLU A 50 -9.90 -14.54 9.20
CA GLU A 50 -10.30 -13.68 8.09
C GLU A 50 -9.56 -12.33 8.12
N GLU A 51 -9.46 -11.69 9.30
CA GLU A 51 -8.72 -10.43 9.44
C GLU A 51 -7.22 -10.60 9.16
N GLU A 52 -6.64 -11.71 9.61
CA GLU A 52 -5.24 -12.05 9.33
C GLU A 52 -5.01 -12.27 7.83
N GLU A 53 -5.89 -12.98 7.14
CA GLU A 53 -5.82 -13.20 5.68
C GLU A 53 -5.93 -11.89 4.91
N ILE A 54 -6.88 -11.02 5.28
CA ILE A 54 -7.06 -9.69 4.66
C ILE A 54 -5.82 -8.82 4.87
N LEU A 55 -5.29 -8.76 6.10
CA LEU A 55 -4.14 -7.92 6.41
C LEU A 55 -2.88 -8.42 5.71
N ASN A 56 -2.62 -9.73 5.74
CA ASN A 56 -1.47 -10.34 5.09
C ASN A 56 -1.53 -10.20 3.56
N GLY A 57 -2.69 -10.49 2.97
CA GLY A 57 -2.92 -10.36 1.53
C GLY A 57 -2.76 -8.90 1.07
N GLY A 58 -3.39 -7.96 1.78
CA GLY A 58 -3.26 -6.54 1.49
C GLY A 58 -1.82 -6.04 1.61
N LEU A 59 -1.09 -6.39 2.67
CA LEU A 59 0.33 -6.04 2.83
C LEU A 59 1.20 -6.62 1.70
N TYR A 60 0.94 -7.86 1.29
CA TYR A 60 1.66 -8.48 0.18
C TYR A 60 1.46 -7.72 -1.13
N GLU A 61 0.20 -7.43 -1.49
CA GLU A 61 -0.14 -6.68 -2.71
C GLU A 61 0.49 -5.29 -2.72
N LEU A 62 0.38 -4.56 -1.61
CA LEU A 62 0.94 -3.21 -1.48
C LEU A 62 2.47 -3.22 -1.64
N ARG A 63 3.17 -4.18 -1.02
CA ARG A 63 4.64 -4.29 -1.13
C ARG A 63 5.08 -4.62 -2.55
N MET A 64 4.37 -5.51 -3.24
CA MET A 64 4.66 -5.85 -4.63
C MET A 64 4.45 -4.66 -5.55
N ALA A 65 3.33 -3.94 -5.39
CA ALA A 65 3.04 -2.75 -6.17
C ALA A 65 4.08 -1.64 -5.91
N PHE A 66 4.46 -1.43 -4.65
CA PHE A 66 5.48 -0.46 -4.26
C PHE A 66 6.83 -0.73 -4.93
N VAL A 67 7.31 -1.98 -4.87
CA VAL A 67 8.60 -2.36 -5.49
C VAL A 67 8.57 -2.14 -7.00
N GLU A 68 7.48 -2.51 -7.66
CA GLU A 68 7.32 -2.32 -9.10
C GLU A 68 7.30 -0.83 -9.47
N LEU A 69 6.54 -0.01 -8.75
CA LEU A 69 6.50 1.44 -8.99
C LEU A 69 7.85 2.10 -8.71
N ASN A 70 8.52 1.73 -7.63
CA ASN A 70 9.84 2.24 -7.29
C ASN A 70 10.88 1.89 -8.37
N ARG A 71 10.82 0.68 -8.93
CA ARG A 71 11.67 0.29 -10.07
C ARG A 71 11.38 1.09 -11.33
N ARG A 72 10.11 1.37 -11.63
CA ARG A 72 9.71 2.18 -12.80
C ARG A 72 10.17 3.63 -12.68
N MET A 73 10.00 4.23 -11.49
CA MET A 73 10.38 5.62 -11.21
C MET A 73 11.90 5.81 -11.10
N GLY A 74 12.62 4.79 -10.59
CA GLY A 74 14.07 4.80 -10.47
C GLY A 74 14.83 4.47 -11.77
N ARG A 75 14.14 4.17 -12.87
CA ARG A 75 14.78 3.89 -14.16
C ARG A 75 14.94 5.21 -14.93
N PRO A 76 16.16 5.76 -15.09
CA PRO A 76 16.32 6.93 -15.95
C PRO A 76 16.00 6.50 -17.37
N VAL A 77 15.03 7.20 -17.99
CA VAL A 77 14.78 7.12 -19.43
C VAL A 77 16.09 7.54 -20.11
N ARG A 78 16.78 6.57 -20.72
CA ARG A 78 17.92 6.83 -21.60
C ARG A 78 17.41 7.12 -23.00
#